data_AF-A0A6N8UDX2-F1
#
_entry.id   AF-A0A6N8UDX2-F1
#
_cell.length_a   1.000
_cell.length_b   1.000
_cell.length_c   1.000
_cell.angle_alpha   90.00
_cell.angle_beta   90.00
_cell.angle_gamma   90.00
#
_symmetry.space_group_name_H-M   'P 1'
#
loop_
_entity.id
_entity.type
_entity.pdbx_description
1 polymer ?
#
loop_
_entity_poly.entity_id
_entity_poly.type
_entity_poly.pdbx_seq_one_letter_code
_entity_poly.pdbx_strand_id
1 'polypeptide(L)'
;MLKSIIRKSAVLLFIITLLIFFAVQFFFKTDEYFQISDFQYILATSIANAFVITSVYALMGAYNMMRWTAKNNGGFLKVLKLTFLPGFIAGIMSLCAIFAYYYYVDPDGIELLKTQYLDYSLIQAQENGEYEEVAKVVNSEAVRNTNLLTYRVFTLILGIITFFNLSLGLMITFLWKIKTTPSKK
;
A
#
# COMPACT_ATOMS: atom_id res chain seq x y z
N MET A 1 0.66 -24.32 -14.61
CA MET A 1 1.78 -23.34 -14.55
C MET A 1 1.35 -21.96 -14.05
N LEU A 2 0.34 -21.31 -14.65
CA LEU A 2 -0.12 -19.94 -14.30
C LEU A 2 -0.43 -19.73 -12.81
N LYS A 3 -1.29 -20.58 -12.23
CA LYS A 3 -1.68 -20.51 -10.81
C LYS A 3 -0.48 -20.57 -9.85
N SER A 4 0.55 -21.34 -10.21
CA SER A 4 1.76 -21.50 -9.40
C SER A 4 2.59 -20.22 -9.38
N ILE A 5 2.72 -19.54 -10.53
CA ILE A 5 3.38 -18.23 -10.62
C ILE A 5 2.62 -17.22 -9.76
N ILE A 6 1.29 -17.14 -9.93
CA ILE A 6 0.45 -16.20 -9.17
C ILE A 6 0.62 -16.41 -7.66
N ARG A 7 0.52 -17.66 -7.19
CA ARG A 7 0.67 -17.99 -5.77
C ARG A 7 2.05 -17.64 -5.23
N LYS A 8 3.12 -18.02 -5.95
CA LYS A 8 4.51 -17.75 -5.50
C LYS A 8 4.78 -16.24 -5.44
N SER A 9 4.36 -15.51 -6.47
CA SER A 9 4.55 -14.06 -6.51
C SER A 9 3.69 -13.35 -5.47
N ALA A 10 2.48 -13.81 -5.19
CA ALA A 10 1.64 -13.26 -4.12
C ALA A 10 2.28 -13.44 -2.74
N VAL A 11 2.77 -14.65 -2.42
CA VAL A 11 3.45 -14.92 -1.15
C VAL A 11 4.73 -14.09 -1.03
N LEU A 12 5.52 -14.00 -2.11
CA LEU A 12 6.74 -13.20 -2.11
C LEU A 12 6.45 -11.71 -1.91
N LEU A 13 5.47 -11.16 -2.62
CA LEU A 13 5.05 -9.76 -2.46
C LEU A 13 4.53 -9.50 -1.04
N PHE A 14 3.73 -10.41 -0.48
CA PHE A 14 3.26 -10.32 0.90
C PHE A 14 4.43 -10.24 1.90
N ILE A 15 5.41 -11.14 1.77
CA ILE A 15 6.60 -11.15 2.64
C ILE A 15 7.39 -9.84 2.48
N ILE A 16 7.63 -9.39 1.25
CA ILE A 16 8.36 -8.13 0.99
C ILE A 16 7.61 -6.94 1.60
N THR A 17 6.29 -6.88 1.44
CA THR A 17 5.47 -5.80 2.02
C THR A 17 5.57 -5.78 3.54
N LEU A 18 5.49 -6.95 4.19
CA LEU A 18 5.67 -7.02 5.65
C LEU A 18 7.09 -6.67 6.09
N LEU A 19 8.12 -7.10 5.35
CA LEU A 19 9.50 -6.72 5.65
C LEU A 19 9.71 -5.21 5.54
N ILE A 20 9.15 -4.57 4.51
CA ILE A 20 9.21 -3.11 4.36
C ILE A 20 8.43 -2.43 5.50
N PHE A 21 7.23 -2.92 5.81
CA PHE A 21 6.43 -2.41 6.92
C PHE A 21 7.22 -2.46 8.23
N PHE A 22 7.74 -3.62 8.62
CA PHE A 22 8.50 -3.78 9.85
C PHE A 22 9.82 -3.03 9.84
N ALA A 23 10.49 -2.90 8.68
CA ALA A 23 11.68 -2.06 8.58
C ALA A 23 11.34 -0.59 8.86
N VAL A 24 10.25 -0.07 8.30
CA VAL A 24 9.80 1.30 8.59
C VAL A 24 9.46 1.45 10.07
N GLN A 25 8.72 0.50 10.65
CA GLN A 25 8.41 0.52 12.09
C GLN A 25 9.68 0.49 12.95
N PHE A 26 10.64 -0.38 12.65
CA PHE A 26 11.84 -0.55 13.46
C PHE A 26 12.81 0.65 13.37
N PHE A 27 13.03 1.18 12.17
CA PHE A 27 14.01 2.24 11.95
C PHE A 27 13.48 3.66 12.18
N PHE A 28 12.17 3.88 12.02
CA PHE A 28 11.61 5.24 12.01
C PHE A 28 10.59 5.50 13.12
N LYS A 29 10.07 4.49 13.83
CA LYS A 29 9.09 4.71 14.92
C LYS A 29 9.77 5.14 16.24
N THR A 30 11.02 4.76 16.47
CA THR A 30 11.71 5.01 17.75
C THR A 30 12.98 5.84 17.55
N ASP A 31 13.23 6.75 18.50
CA ASP A 31 14.46 7.53 18.59
C ASP A 31 15.66 6.74 19.13
N GLU A 32 15.44 5.49 19.55
CA GLU A 32 16.44 4.66 20.21
C GLU A 32 17.64 4.32 19.31
N TYR A 33 17.41 4.20 18.00
CA TYR A 33 18.45 3.81 17.02
C TYR A 33 18.91 4.99 16.14
N PHE A 34 18.01 5.91 15.82
CA PHE A 34 18.26 7.11 15.03
C PHE A 34 17.37 8.23 15.57
N GLN A 35 17.90 9.45 15.74
CA GLN A 35 17.08 10.61 16.08
C GLN A 35 16.19 10.93 14.88
N ILE A 36 14.95 10.45 14.90
CA ILE A 36 14.00 10.51 13.79
C ILE A 36 12.75 11.21 14.31
N SER A 37 12.41 12.36 13.72
CA SER A 37 11.18 13.03 14.12
C SER A 37 9.92 12.27 13.67
N ASP A 38 8.82 12.46 14.39
CA ASP A 38 7.49 11.93 13.99
C ASP A 38 7.14 12.30 12.54
N PHE A 39 7.54 13.50 12.10
CA PHE A 39 7.36 13.93 10.72
C PHE A 39 8.13 13.06 9.72
N GLN A 40 9.37 12.70 10.03
CA GLN A 40 10.17 11.81 9.19
C GLN A 40 9.60 10.39 9.16
N TYR A 41 9.00 9.91 10.26
CA TYR A 41 8.28 8.65 10.29
C TYR A 41 7.05 8.64 9.35
N ILE A 42 6.23 9.70 9.39
CA ILE A 42 5.09 9.87 8.48
C ILE A 42 5.56 9.90 7.03
N LEU A 43 6.63 10.64 6.74
CA LEU A 43 7.23 10.74 5.41
C LEU A 43 7.72 9.37 4.93
N ALA A 44 8.47 8.64 5.75
CA ALA A 44 9.02 7.33 5.42
C ALA A 44 7.89 6.33 5.13
N THR A 45 6.85 6.31 5.97
CA THR A 45 5.65 5.47 5.77
C THR A 45 4.94 5.82 4.47
N SER A 46 4.76 7.11 4.19
CA SER A 46 4.09 7.59 2.98
C SER A 46 4.87 7.25 1.71
N ILE A 47 6.19 7.49 1.71
CA ILE A 47 7.07 7.17 0.58
C ILE A 47 7.15 5.66 0.34
N ALA A 48 7.29 4.87 1.42
CA ALA A 48 7.33 3.42 1.32
C ALA A 48 6.05 2.86 0.67
N ASN A 49 4.89 3.35 1.08
CA ASN A 49 3.60 2.94 0.50
C ASN A 49 3.41 3.45 -0.93
N ALA A 50 3.68 4.72 -1.20
CA ALA A 50 3.38 5.35 -2.49
C ALA A 50 4.35 4.93 -3.59
N PHE A 51 5.65 4.80 -3.29
CA PHE A 51 6.69 4.58 -4.30
C PHE A 51 7.35 3.21 -4.20
N VAL A 52 7.77 2.78 -3.01
CA VAL A 52 8.54 1.54 -2.86
C VAL A 52 7.66 0.32 -3.12
N ILE A 53 6.57 0.17 -2.36
CA ILE A 53 5.64 -0.96 -2.51
C ILE A 53 5.01 -0.95 -3.91
N THR A 54 4.55 0.21 -4.37
CA THR A 54 4.03 0.42 -5.74
C THR A 54 5.00 -0.08 -6.81
N SER A 55 6.27 0.31 -6.72
CA SER A 55 7.29 -0.06 -7.70
C SER A 55 7.59 -1.56 -7.66
N VAL A 56 7.70 -2.14 -6.46
CA VAL A 56 7.89 -3.60 -6.27
C VAL A 56 6.74 -4.38 -6.92
N TYR A 57 5.50 -3.94 -6.71
CA TYR A 57 4.32 -4.58 -7.28
C TYR A 57 4.28 -4.45 -8.80
N ALA A 58 4.62 -3.27 -9.34
CA ALA A 58 4.72 -3.02 -10.78
C ALA A 58 5.78 -3.91 -11.45
N LEU A 59 6.98 -3.93 -10.89
CA LEU A 59 8.10 -4.73 -11.39
C LEU A 59 7.79 -6.22 -11.36
N MET A 60 7.18 -6.71 -10.28
CA MET A 60 6.75 -8.10 -10.17
C MET A 60 5.69 -8.45 -11.22
N GLY A 61 4.71 -7.58 -11.44
CA GLY A 61 3.68 -7.74 -12.47
C GLY A 61 4.30 -7.83 -13.87
N ALA A 62 5.19 -6.89 -14.22
CA ALA A 62 5.90 -6.88 -15.49
C ALA A 62 6.78 -8.12 -15.68
N TYR A 63 7.52 -8.52 -14.64
CA TYR A 63 8.35 -9.72 -14.64
C TYR A 63 7.54 -11.01 -14.87
N ASN A 64 6.44 -11.18 -14.13
CA ASN A 64 5.56 -12.34 -14.27
C ASN A 64 5.00 -12.45 -15.69
N MET A 65 4.56 -11.32 -16.25
CA MET A 65 4.09 -11.24 -17.63
C MET A 65 5.18 -11.66 -18.61
N MET A 66 6.34 -10.98 -18.61
CA MET A 66 7.42 -11.25 -19.56
C MET A 66 7.86 -12.73 -19.51
N ARG A 67 8.07 -13.26 -18.31
CA ARG A 67 8.52 -14.64 -18.10
C ARG A 67 7.49 -15.67 -18.58
N TRP A 68 6.19 -15.40 -18.40
CA TRP A 68 5.15 -16.33 -18.79
C TRP A 68 4.87 -16.28 -20.31
N THR A 69 4.82 -15.08 -20.90
CA THR A 69 4.52 -14.91 -22.33
C THR A 69 5.68 -15.32 -23.24
N ALA A 70 6.91 -15.39 -22.72
CA ALA A 70 8.05 -15.93 -23.45
C ALA A 70 7.90 -17.43 -23.80
N LYS A 71 7.04 -18.17 -23.08
CA LYS A 71 6.87 -19.62 -23.24
C LYS A 71 5.44 -20.04 -23.58
N ASN A 72 4.50 -19.09 -23.66
CA ASN A 72 3.07 -19.37 -23.82
C ASN A 72 2.43 -18.30 -24.69
N ASN A 73 1.45 -18.69 -25.51
CA ASN A 73 0.62 -17.72 -26.22
C ASN A 73 -0.17 -16.89 -25.19
N GLY A 74 0.16 -15.60 -25.10
CA GLY A 74 -0.47 -14.68 -24.17
C GLY A 74 -1.88 -14.34 -24.62
N GLY A 75 -2.87 -14.69 -23.81
CA GLY A 75 -4.22 -14.13 -23.93
C GLY A 75 -4.35 -12.93 -22.98
N PHE A 76 -5.02 -11.86 -23.41
CA PHE A 76 -5.19 -10.63 -22.62
C PHE A 76 -5.65 -10.92 -21.18
N LEU A 77 -6.71 -11.70 -20.99
CA LEU A 77 -7.22 -12.06 -19.67
C LEU A 77 -6.23 -12.88 -18.82
N LYS A 78 -5.37 -13.69 -19.44
CA LYS A 78 -4.35 -14.46 -18.71
C LYS A 78 -3.21 -13.57 -18.25
N VAL A 79 -2.81 -12.62 -19.10
CA VAL A 79 -1.79 -11.61 -18.77
C VAL A 79 -2.31 -10.66 -17.69
N LEU A 80 -3.55 -10.18 -17.81
CA LEU A 80 -4.19 -9.36 -16.77
C LEU A 80 -4.23 -10.09 -15.43
N LYS A 81 -4.60 -11.37 -15.41
CA LYS A 81 -4.56 -12.18 -14.18
C LYS A 81 -3.15 -12.29 -13.59
N LEU A 82 -2.10 -12.34 -14.41
CA LEU A 82 -0.72 -12.42 -13.94
C LEU A 82 -0.20 -11.11 -13.36
N THR A 83 -0.66 -9.97 -13.89
CA THR A 83 -0.23 -8.64 -13.45
C THR A 83 -1.05 -8.13 -12.27
N PHE A 84 -2.34 -8.46 -12.22
CA PHE A 84 -3.28 -8.04 -11.17
C PHE A 84 -3.28 -8.94 -9.93
N LEU A 85 -3.56 -10.26 -10.11
CA LEU A 85 -3.90 -11.12 -8.97
C LEU A 85 -2.80 -11.25 -7.92
N PRO A 86 -1.49 -11.33 -8.25
CA PRO A 86 -0.45 -11.43 -7.24
C PRO A 86 -0.45 -10.24 -6.29
N GLY A 87 -0.50 -9.02 -6.83
CA GLY A 87 -0.50 -7.79 -6.05
C GLY A 87 -1.80 -7.63 -5.25
N PHE A 88 -2.94 -7.96 -5.85
CA PHE A 88 -4.24 -7.94 -5.13
C PHE A 88 -4.26 -8.89 -3.92
N ILE A 89 -3.86 -10.16 -4.11
CA ILE A 89 -3.84 -11.15 -3.03
C ILE A 89 -2.82 -10.74 -1.95
N ALA A 90 -1.62 -10.32 -2.35
CA ALA A 90 -0.60 -9.86 -1.42
C ALA A 90 -1.06 -8.61 -0.64
N GLY A 91 -1.74 -7.68 -1.30
CA GLY A 91 -2.30 -6.47 -0.69
C GLY A 91 -3.34 -6.80 0.39
N ILE A 92 -4.27 -7.73 0.11
CA ILE A 92 -5.25 -8.19 1.11
C ILE A 92 -4.54 -8.84 2.29
N MET A 93 -3.64 -9.79 2.03
CA MET A 93 -2.91 -10.49 3.10
C MET A 93 -2.12 -9.52 3.97
N SER A 94 -1.46 -8.54 3.35
CA SER A 94 -0.71 -7.51 4.06
C SER A 94 -1.61 -6.61 4.89
N LEU A 95 -2.75 -6.18 4.33
CA LEU A 95 -3.73 -5.36 5.04
C LEU A 95 -4.25 -6.09 6.28
N CYS A 96 -4.64 -7.36 6.15
CA CYS A 96 -5.07 -8.17 7.29
C CYS A 96 -3.97 -8.31 8.34
N ALA A 97 -2.72 -8.56 7.93
CA ALA A 97 -1.60 -8.73 8.84
C ALA A 97 -1.25 -7.42 9.57
N ILE A 98 -1.28 -6.27 8.89
CA ILE A 98 -1.03 -4.96 9.49
C ILE A 98 -2.15 -4.59 10.49
N PHE A 99 -3.41 -4.83 10.13
CA PHE A 99 -4.52 -4.65 11.07
C PHE A 99 -4.34 -5.56 12.30
N ALA A 100 -4.02 -6.84 12.09
CA ALA A 100 -3.77 -7.77 13.19
C ALA A 100 -2.59 -7.34 14.06
N TYR A 101 -1.50 -6.82 13.46
CA TYR A 101 -0.37 -6.29 14.20
C TYR A 101 -0.80 -5.16 15.14
N TYR A 102 -1.51 -4.15 14.64
CA TYR A 102 -1.97 -3.06 15.49
C TYR A 102 -3.01 -3.50 16.52
N TYR A 103 -3.88 -4.48 16.22
CA TYR A 103 -4.87 -4.93 17.20
C TYR A 103 -4.30 -5.85 18.30
N TYR A 104 -3.28 -6.65 18.01
CA TYR A 104 -2.83 -7.71 18.91
C TYR A 104 -1.38 -7.57 19.39
N VAL A 105 -0.54 -6.84 18.67
CA VAL A 105 0.89 -6.70 18.98
C VAL A 105 1.22 -5.30 19.47
N ASP A 106 0.64 -4.27 18.86
CA ASP A 106 0.95 -2.87 19.14
C ASP A 106 -0.31 -1.97 19.14
N PRO A 107 -1.25 -2.16 20.09
CA PRO A 107 -2.48 -1.36 20.18
C PRO A 107 -2.24 0.13 20.38
N ASP A 108 -1.21 0.48 21.15
CA ASP A 108 -0.84 1.88 21.40
C ASP A 108 -0.38 2.59 20.13
N GLY A 109 0.12 1.84 19.13
CA GLY A 109 0.45 2.36 17.81
C GLY A 109 -0.74 2.98 17.07
N ILE A 110 -1.98 2.55 17.35
CA ILE A 110 -3.19 3.14 16.75
C ILE A 110 -3.38 4.57 17.26
N GLU A 111 -3.17 4.79 18.56
CA GLU A 111 -3.31 6.10 19.19
C GLU A 111 -2.20 7.06 18.75
N LEU A 112 -0.98 6.54 18.61
CA LEU A 112 0.15 7.28 18.06
C LEU A 112 -0.14 7.77 16.64
N LEU A 113 -0.57 6.87 15.75
CA LEU A 113 -0.92 7.22 14.37
C LEU A 113 -2.02 8.28 14.29
N LYS A 114 -3.02 8.20 15.18
CA LYS A 114 -4.09 9.18 15.28
C LYS A 114 -3.56 10.54 15.71
N THR A 115 -2.76 10.57 16.77
CA THR A 115 -2.17 11.81 17.28
C THR A 115 -1.31 12.49 16.22
N GLN A 116 -0.42 11.73 15.59
CA GLN A 116 0.43 12.20 14.49
C GLN A 116 -0.37 12.80 13.32
N TYR A 117 -1.49 12.17 12.93
CA TYR A 117 -2.34 12.68 11.87
C TYR A 117 -3.06 13.99 12.25
N LEU A 118 -3.55 14.08 13.49
CA LEU A 118 -4.21 15.27 14.00
C LEU A 118 -3.23 16.45 14.14
N ASP A 119 -2.03 16.19 14.64
CA ASP A 119 -0.98 17.20 14.78
C ASP A 119 -0.56 17.74 13.42
N TYR A 120 -0.39 16.86 12.42
CA TYR A 120 -0.13 17.28 11.04
C TYR A 120 -1.26 18.18 10.50
N SER A 121 -2.52 17.84 10.77
CA SER A 121 -3.68 18.63 10.33
C SER A 121 -3.69 20.03 10.95
N LEU A 122 -3.26 20.15 12.22
CA LEU A 122 -3.16 21.44 12.90
C LEU A 122 -2.02 22.30 12.36
N ILE A 123 -0.87 21.69 12.07
CA ILE A 123 0.28 22.38 11.44
C ILE A 123 -0.15 22.96 10.09
N GLN A 124 -0.81 22.15 9.26
CA GLN A 124 -1.29 22.59 7.95
C GLN A 124 -2.32 23.71 8.06
N ALA A 125 -3.22 23.64 9.04
CA ALA A 125 -4.21 24.69 9.29
C ALA A 125 -3.57 26.01 9.75
N GLN A 126 -2.48 25.93 10.52
CA GLN A 126 -1.73 27.11 10.94
C GLN A 126 -1.09 27.82 9.74
N GLU A 127 -0.52 27.07 8.79
CA GLU A 127 0.04 27.63 7.55
C GLU A 127 -1.03 28.28 6.66
N ASN A 128 -2.25 27.74 6.66
CA ASN A 128 -3.37 28.25 5.88
C ASN A 128 -4.17 29.36 6.58
N GLY A 129 -3.88 29.69 7.84
CA GLY A 129 -4.63 30.68 8.61
C GLY A 129 -6.01 30.20 9.12
N GLU A 130 -6.26 28.89 9.13
CA GLU A 130 -7.54 28.26 9.50
C GLU A 130 -7.46 27.54 10.87
N TYR A 131 -6.40 27.80 11.66
CA TYR A 131 -6.09 27.05 12.88
C TYR A 131 -7.26 26.96 13.87
N GLU A 132 -7.95 28.07 14.14
CA GLU A 132 -9.05 28.08 15.12
C GLU A 132 -10.24 27.21 14.70
N GLU A 133 -10.52 27.12 13.40
CA GLU A 133 -11.60 26.28 12.88
C GLU A 133 -11.23 24.80 13.00
N VAL A 134 -10.02 24.46 12.54
CA VAL A 134 -9.53 23.08 12.56
C VAL A 134 -9.30 22.58 13.99
N ALA A 135 -8.79 23.41 14.89
CA ALA A 135 -8.57 23.07 16.30
C ALA A 135 -9.87 22.71 17.03
N LYS A 136 -11.00 23.37 16.70
CA LYS A 136 -12.31 23.03 17.26
C LYS A 136 -12.75 21.62 16.85
N VAL A 137 -12.51 21.26 15.59
CA VAL A 137 -12.88 19.94 15.06
C VAL A 137 -11.95 18.86 15.62
N VAL A 138 -10.64 19.07 15.57
CA VAL A 138 -9.61 18.12 16.04
C VAL A 138 -9.75 17.80 17.53
N ASN A 139 -10.08 18.80 18.35
CA ASN A 139 -10.26 18.61 19.79
C ASN A 139 -11.67 18.17 20.19
N SER A 140 -12.57 17.97 19.23
CA SER A 140 -13.88 17.40 19.52
C SER A 140 -13.75 15.96 20.02
N GLU A 141 -14.62 15.60 20.96
CA GLU A 141 -14.66 14.24 21.53
C GLU A 141 -14.91 13.18 20.44
N ALA A 142 -15.70 13.52 19.41
CA ALA A 142 -15.96 12.65 18.27
C ALA A 142 -14.67 12.27 17.53
N VAL A 143 -13.76 13.22 17.30
CA VAL A 143 -12.49 12.97 16.60
C VAL A 143 -11.50 12.24 17.51
N ARG A 144 -11.37 12.67 18.77
CA ARG A 144 -10.44 12.05 19.73
C ARG A 144 -10.84 10.62 20.10
N ASN A 145 -12.13 10.27 20.14
CA ASN A 145 -12.58 8.91 20.45
C ASN A 145 -12.71 8.01 19.21
N THR A 146 -12.40 8.50 18.01
CA THR A 146 -12.47 7.69 16.79
C THR A 146 -11.34 6.67 16.75
N ASN A 147 -11.70 5.39 16.58
CA ASN A 147 -10.75 4.35 16.23
C ASN A 147 -10.42 4.46 14.73
N LEU A 148 -9.13 4.54 14.37
CA LEU A 148 -8.70 4.62 12.98
C LEU A 148 -8.88 3.31 12.21
N LEU A 149 -8.70 2.16 12.85
CA LEU A 149 -8.66 0.85 12.18
C LEU A 149 -10.00 0.12 12.22
N THR A 150 -11.08 0.80 11.86
CA THR A 150 -12.42 0.19 11.79
C THR A 150 -12.61 -0.70 10.57
N TYR A 151 -13.66 -1.54 10.58
CA TYR A 151 -14.05 -2.31 9.39
C TYR A 151 -14.35 -1.40 8.18
N ARG A 152 -14.87 -0.19 8.41
CA ARG A 152 -15.16 0.77 7.32
C ARG A 152 -13.88 1.22 6.65
N VAL A 153 -12.88 1.59 7.45
CA VAL A 153 -11.56 1.97 6.96
C VAL A 153 -10.88 0.78 6.27
N PHE A 154 -10.98 -0.42 6.84
CA PHE A 154 -10.51 -1.64 6.18
C PHE A 154 -11.12 -1.83 4.78
N THR A 155 -12.46 -1.73 4.67
CA THR A 155 -13.14 -1.89 3.38
C THR A 155 -12.77 -0.80 2.37
N LEU A 156 -12.56 0.44 2.84
CA LEU A 156 -12.13 1.55 2.00
C LEU A 156 -10.72 1.32 1.47
N ILE A 157 -9.77 0.94 2.34
CA ILE A 157 -8.39 0.63 1.95
C ILE A 157 -8.37 -0.58 1.00
N LEU A 158 -9.18 -1.60 1.26
CA LEU A 158 -9.32 -2.74 0.37
C LEU A 158 -9.81 -2.32 -1.02
N GLY A 159 -10.79 -1.42 -1.09
CA GLY A 159 -11.25 -0.81 -2.34
C GLY A 159 -10.12 -0.11 -3.10
N ILE A 160 -9.32 0.69 -2.40
CA ILE A 160 -8.16 1.39 -2.97
C ILE A 160 -7.11 0.39 -3.48
N ILE A 161 -6.74 -0.62 -2.68
CA ILE A 161 -5.79 -1.67 -3.07
C ILE A 161 -6.28 -2.39 -4.33
N THR A 162 -7.58 -2.71 -4.39
CA THR A 162 -8.20 -3.38 -5.54
C THR A 162 -8.10 -2.51 -6.78
N PHE A 163 -8.55 -1.26 -6.69
CA PHE A 163 -8.53 -0.30 -7.78
C PHE A 163 -7.12 -0.05 -8.31
N PHE A 164 -6.17 0.16 -7.40
CA PHE A 164 -4.77 0.41 -7.72
C PHE A 164 -4.14 -0.78 -8.46
N ASN A 165 -4.26 -1.99 -7.91
CA ASN A 165 -3.70 -3.19 -8.54
C ASN A 165 -4.37 -3.48 -9.88
N LEU A 166 -5.68 -3.24 -10.01
CA LEU A 166 -6.39 -3.42 -11.27
C LEU A 166 -5.89 -2.43 -12.32
N SER A 167 -5.72 -1.17 -11.96
CA SER A 167 -5.21 -0.11 -12.83
C SER A 167 -3.80 -0.43 -13.33
N LEU A 168 -2.90 -0.82 -12.42
CA LEU A 168 -1.55 -1.27 -12.74
C LEU A 168 -1.56 -2.52 -13.62
N GLY A 169 -2.42 -3.49 -13.30
CA GLY A 169 -2.58 -4.71 -14.08
C GLY A 169 -3.04 -4.44 -15.51
N LEU A 170 -4.01 -3.56 -15.69
CA LEU A 170 -4.51 -3.10 -16.99
C LEU A 170 -3.41 -2.39 -17.76
N MET A 171 -2.74 -1.42 -17.16
CA MET A 171 -1.65 -0.66 -17.78
C MET A 171 -0.57 -1.60 -18.35
N ILE A 172 -0.05 -2.52 -17.54
CA ILE A 172 0.98 -3.47 -17.95
C ILE A 172 0.47 -4.40 -19.07
N THR A 173 -0.78 -4.86 -18.96
CA THR A 173 -1.39 -5.74 -19.96
C THR A 173 -1.58 -5.04 -21.30
N PHE A 174 -2.00 -3.77 -21.30
CA PHE A 174 -2.12 -2.96 -22.51
C PHE A 174 -0.78 -2.73 -23.18
N LEU A 175 0.26 -2.36 -22.41
CA LEU A 175 1.62 -2.20 -22.92
C LEU A 175 2.12 -3.48 -23.62
N TRP A 176 1.87 -4.64 -23.01
CA TRP A 176 2.20 -5.92 -23.64
C TRP A 176 1.38 -6.21 -24.89
N LYS A 177 0.09 -5.89 -24.90
CA LYS A 177 -0.76 -6.10 -26.08
C LYS A 177 -0.32 -5.23 -27.26
N ILE A 178 0.03 -3.97 -27.01
CA ILE A 178 0.58 -3.06 -28.03
C ILE A 178 1.87 -3.64 -28.60
N LYS A 179 2.80 -4.07 -27.74
CA LYS A 179 4.09 -4.65 -28.15
C LYS A 179 3.96 -5.94 -28.98
N THR A 180 2.94 -6.75 -28.70
CA THR A 180 2.74 -8.06 -29.35
C THR A 180 1.81 -8.04 -30.55
N THR A 181 1.14 -6.91 -30.83
CA THR A 181 0.31 -6.77 -32.02
C THR A 181 1.21 -6.50 -33.22
N PRO A 182 1.16 -7.32 -34.29
CA PRO A 182 1.97 -7.08 -35.47
C PRO A 182 1.68 -5.68 -36.02
N SER A 183 2.73 -4.88 -36.25
CA SER A 183 2.59 -3.64 -37.01
C SER A 183 2.12 -4.02 -38.41
N LYS A 184 0.90 -3.62 -38.79
CA LYS A 184 0.49 -3.65 -40.19
C LYS A 184 1.38 -2.67 -40.93
N LYS A 185 2.47 -3.16 -41.51
CA LYS A 185 3.21 -2.47 -42.58
C LYS A 185 2.70 -3.02 -43.90
#